data_AF-A0A0G1T2N2-F1
#
_entry.id   AF-A0A0G1T2N2-F1
#
_cell.length_a   1.000
_cell.length_b   1.000
_cell.length_c   1.000
_cell.angle_alpha   90.00
_cell.angle_beta   90.00
_cell.angle_gamma   90.00
#
_symmetry.space_group_name_H-M   'P 1'
#
loop_
_entity.id
_entity.type
_entity.pdbx_description
1 polymer ?
#
loop_
_entity_poly.entity_id
_entity_poly.type
_entity_poly.pdbx_seq_one_letter_code
_entity_poly.pdbx_strand_id
1 'polypeptide(L)'
;MSKKLQLQSAAKPATNNFDIEKAKGRPMLQWVSKRPLDKVEYYPAQEKEIYGDKNSKDFNKLFWGDNLQVLAHLLKEYRGKIDLIYIDPPFDSKAEYVKKVEIRGDEIKGEQHSLLEEKQYTDIWEKDEYLQFMYERLLLMRELLSDTGSIYLHCDWHKGALLRLIMDEIFGEDNFVNEIIWWYKDPSGTVAKGFKKKHDNLFVYSKTKEFYFNADAVREEYSEGTKRQAETGTISYGRKTQLNPLGKYPVDVWEVAIINSQAQERTDYPTQKPEELVEKIIKASSNEGDSVADFFVGSGTTSAVAQKLGRRWLACDINLGAIQTTTKRLNQIIDEQQKKKDKNLKGLYAFKVLNVNDYDVFKNELEAKEIVMEMYGVEPIKRSYFDGVLDNNFVKAMPLNRVLNKMDIRAVLKEIEKNISTFNVKQKSKSGEPVYEEGVLIIASGVELDVSDFLKKENKTGVKVEIRDILTDKKNLIFKKKPEAKIEVKAKDKKLSVELKEFYSPILMRKLELENGKVLKKDRQAKVADFKQIIDSVAIDVDYNGKLFNAEVMDLPTKKELIKAKYGWEYPKKGKYTVAVKIVDVLGEEYFETFEVSA
;
A
#
# COMPACT_ATOMS: atom_id res chain seq x y z
N MET A 1 45.75 26.61 3.09
CA MET A 1 45.24 25.65 2.10
C MET A 1 44.17 24.79 2.78
N SER A 2 42.89 25.10 2.57
CA SER A 2 41.77 24.45 3.25
C SER A 2 41.34 23.20 2.50
N LYS A 3 41.40 22.04 3.18
CA LYS A 3 40.91 20.74 2.71
C LYS A 3 39.38 20.82 2.56
N LYS A 4 38.89 20.72 1.32
CA LYS A 4 37.45 20.58 1.02
C LYS A 4 36.97 19.17 1.41
N LEU A 5 35.97 19.15 2.28
CA LEU A 5 35.16 17.98 2.62
C LEU A 5 34.39 17.52 1.36
N GLN A 6 34.61 16.29 0.90
CA GLN A 6 33.78 15.63 -0.10
C GLN A 6 32.52 15.09 0.60
N LEU A 7 31.37 15.67 0.30
CA LEU A 7 30.06 15.09 0.61
C LEU A 7 29.72 14.05 -0.47
N GLN A 8 29.45 12.82 -0.06
CA GLN A 8 28.89 11.78 -0.94
C GLN A 8 27.51 12.25 -1.43
N SER A 9 27.36 12.33 -2.75
CA SER A 9 26.12 12.69 -3.43
C SER A 9 25.09 11.58 -3.30
N ALA A 10 23.84 11.94 -2.99
CA ALA A 10 22.67 11.08 -3.17
C ALA A 10 22.65 10.50 -4.59
N ALA A 11 22.22 9.24 -4.73
CA ALA A 11 22.15 8.54 -6.01
C ALA A 11 21.27 9.33 -6.99
N LYS A 12 21.81 9.67 -8.16
CA LYS A 12 21.01 10.25 -9.26
C LYS A 12 20.10 9.16 -9.82
N PRO A 13 18.81 9.45 -10.09
CA PRO A 13 17.93 8.51 -10.78
C PRO A 13 18.54 8.15 -12.14
N ALA A 14 18.56 6.85 -12.45
CA ALA A 14 19.00 6.38 -13.75
C ALA A 14 17.85 6.58 -14.74
N THR A 15 17.98 7.52 -15.68
CA THR A 15 16.98 7.76 -16.71
C THR A 15 17.17 6.80 -17.89
N ASN A 16 16.54 5.63 -17.81
CA ASN A 16 16.29 4.83 -19.00
C ASN A 16 14.97 5.30 -19.63
N ASN A 17 15.02 5.84 -20.85
CA ASN A 17 13.81 6.18 -21.59
C ASN A 17 13.24 4.90 -22.23
N PHE A 18 12.02 4.54 -21.87
CA PHE A 18 11.24 3.51 -22.56
C PHE A 18 10.23 4.21 -23.47
N ASP A 19 10.21 3.88 -24.76
CA ASP A 19 9.15 4.34 -25.66
C ASP A 19 7.86 3.59 -25.33
N ILE A 20 6.83 4.34 -24.89
CA ILE A 20 5.48 3.84 -24.61
C ILE A 20 4.67 3.90 -25.91
N GLU A 21 4.02 2.80 -26.26
CA GLU A 21 3.22 2.72 -27.48
C GLU A 21 2.01 3.67 -27.38
N LYS A 22 1.89 4.61 -28.33
CA LYS A 22 0.73 5.52 -28.39
C LYS A 22 -0.52 4.75 -28.84
N ALA A 23 -1.58 4.83 -28.04
CA ALA A 23 -2.89 4.28 -28.40
C ALA A 23 -3.41 4.88 -29.73
N LYS A 24 -3.75 4.03 -30.71
CA LYS A 24 -4.25 4.46 -32.03
C LYS A 24 -5.78 4.61 -32.04
N GLY A 25 -6.26 5.85 -32.22
CA GLY A 25 -7.59 6.22 -32.73
C GLY A 25 -8.81 5.55 -32.07
N ARG A 26 -9.27 6.08 -30.93
CA ARG A 26 -10.42 5.58 -30.15
C ARG A 26 -11.12 6.76 -29.44
N PRO A 27 -12.40 6.64 -29.00
CA PRO A 27 -13.03 7.65 -28.15
C PRO A 27 -12.16 7.93 -26.91
N MET A 28 -11.82 9.20 -26.68
CA MET A 28 -10.93 9.62 -25.59
C MET A 28 -11.71 10.36 -24.52
N LEU A 29 -11.59 9.91 -23.27
CA LEU A 29 -12.07 10.68 -22.12
C LEU A 29 -11.10 11.86 -21.89
N GLN A 30 -11.61 13.08 -21.78
CA GLN A 30 -10.81 14.29 -21.55
C GLN A 30 -11.07 14.85 -20.14
N TRP A 31 -10.01 15.31 -19.47
CA TRP A 31 -10.07 16.07 -18.21
C TRP A 31 -8.95 17.11 -18.20
N VAL A 32 -9.03 18.13 -17.32
CA VAL A 32 -8.24 19.38 -17.43
C VAL A 32 -6.73 19.12 -17.37
N SER A 33 -6.30 18.10 -16.62
CA SER A 33 -4.90 17.77 -16.38
C SER A 33 -4.37 16.57 -17.16
N LYS A 34 -5.17 16.01 -18.08
CA LYS A 34 -4.85 14.75 -18.77
C LYS A 34 -3.51 14.85 -19.49
N ARG A 35 -2.57 13.99 -19.08
CA ARG A 35 -1.23 13.91 -19.68
C ARG A 35 -0.88 12.46 -19.96
N PRO A 36 -0.68 12.08 -21.25
CA PRO A 36 -0.03 10.82 -21.61
C PRO A 36 1.32 10.69 -20.92
N LEU A 37 1.58 9.51 -20.37
CA LEU A 37 2.89 9.19 -19.80
C LEU A 37 3.82 8.87 -20.97
N ASP A 38 4.59 9.86 -21.44
CA ASP A 38 5.57 9.66 -22.51
C ASP A 38 6.88 9.03 -21.99
N LYS A 39 7.21 9.31 -20.72
CA LYS A 39 8.42 8.84 -20.02
C LYS A 39 8.12 8.65 -18.55
N VAL A 40 8.83 7.73 -17.90
CA VAL A 40 8.75 7.51 -16.46
C VAL A 40 10.15 7.34 -15.89
N GLU A 41 10.46 8.03 -14.80
CA GLU A 41 11.68 7.81 -14.04
C GLU A 41 11.49 6.62 -13.11
N TYR A 42 12.52 5.80 -12.96
CA TYR A 42 12.49 4.66 -12.04
C TYR A 42 13.56 4.80 -10.97
N TYR A 43 13.26 4.24 -9.81
CA TYR A 43 14.20 4.11 -8.70
C TYR A 43 14.61 2.63 -8.57
N PRO A 44 15.87 2.34 -8.22
CA PRO A 44 16.28 0.98 -7.97
C PRO A 44 15.58 0.45 -6.70
N ALA A 45 14.99 -0.74 -6.81
CA ALA A 45 14.49 -1.47 -5.67
C ALA A 45 15.68 -1.94 -4.81
N GLN A 46 15.50 -1.80 -3.49
CA GLN A 46 16.46 -2.14 -2.47
C GLN A 46 15.92 -3.37 -1.73
N GLU A 47 16.62 -4.49 -1.78
CA GLU A 47 16.22 -5.67 -1.00
C GLU A 47 16.34 -5.37 0.49
N LYS A 48 15.27 -5.60 1.25
CA LYS A 48 15.24 -5.40 2.71
C LYS A 48 15.19 -6.73 3.44
N GLU A 49 14.32 -7.63 3.00
CA GLU A 49 14.02 -8.87 3.71
C GLU A 49 13.85 -10.03 2.74
N ILE A 50 14.20 -11.24 3.19
CA ILE A 50 13.92 -12.50 2.48
C ILE A 50 13.22 -13.46 3.43
N TYR A 51 12.23 -14.17 2.90
CA TYR A 51 11.43 -15.16 3.59
C TYR A 51 11.36 -16.47 2.78
N GLY A 52 11.21 -17.60 3.48
CA GLY A 52 11.10 -18.93 2.87
C GLY A 52 12.45 -19.59 2.52
N ASP A 53 12.51 -20.34 1.41
CA ASP A 53 13.72 -21.05 0.97
C ASP A 53 14.80 -20.11 0.41
N LYS A 54 15.85 -19.90 1.21
CA LYS A 54 16.97 -19.02 0.89
C LYS A 54 17.82 -19.47 -0.30
N ASN A 55 17.82 -20.78 -0.59
CA ASN A 55 18.58 -21.33 -1.70
C ASN A 55 17.79 -21.25 -3.02
N SER A 56 16.58 -20.69 -2.97
CA SER A 56 15.79 -20.47 -4.17
C SER A 56 16.58 -19.62 -5.18
N LYS A 57 16.55 -20.04 -6.44
CA LYS A 57 17.21 -19.33 -7.55
C LYS A 57 16.42 -18.09 -7.98
N ASP A 58 15.16 -18.03 -7.60
CA ASP A 58 14.21 -17.00 -7.97
C ASP A 58 13.25 -16.73 -6.81
N PHE A 59 12.61 -15.56 -6.78
CA PHE A 59 11.79 -15.14 -5.64
C PHE A 59 10.53 -14.43 -6.13
N ASN A 60 9.43 -14.68 -5.42
CA ASN A 60 8.29 -13.74 -5.48
C ASN A 60 8.71 -12.40 -4.86
N LYS A 61 8.09 -11.29 -5.28
CA LYS A 61 8.54 -9.95 -4.89
C LYS A 61 7.39 -9.11 -4.34
N LEU A 62 7.51 -8.68 -3.08
CA LEU A 62 6.62 -7.71 -2.44
C LEU A 62 7.37 -6.39 -2.33
N PHE A 63 6.83 -5.32 -2.92
CA PHE A 63 7.45 -4.00 -2.92
C PHE A 63 6.70 -3.04 -2.00
N TRP A 64 7.44 -2.41 -1.11
CA TRP A 64 6.98 -1.23 -0.40
C TRP A 64 7.37 0.02 -1.19
N GLY A 65 6.39 0.88 -1.50
CA GLY A 65 6.59 2.13 -2.21
C GLY A 65 5.37 2.56 -3.01
N ASP A 66 5.40 3.76 -3.59
CA ASP A 66 4.36 4.19 -4.52
C ASP A 66 4.32 3.28 -5.76
N ASN A 67 3.13 2.79 -6.08
CA ASN A 67 2.95 1.82 -7.15
C ASN A 67 3.32 2.36 -8.54
N LEU A 68 3.26 3.68 -8.83
CA LEU A 68 3.76 4.22 -10.10
C LEU A 68 5.27 3.99 -10.22
N GLN A 69 6.02 4.21 -9.14
CA GLN A 69 7.48 4.00 -9.12
C GLN A 69 7.84 2.52 -9.16
N VAL A 70 7.07 1.67 -8.46
CA VAL A 70 7.26 0.21 -8.51
C VAL A 70 6.99 -0.31 -9.92
N LEU A 71 5.89 0.10 -10.56
CA LEU A 71 5.58 -0.26 -11.95
C LEU A 71 6.70 0.17 -12.90
N ALA A 72 7.21 1.40 -12.75
CA ALA A 72 8.33 1.91 -13.53
C ALA A 72 9.61 1.07 -13.32
N HIS A 73 9.90 0.67 -12.09
CA HIS A 73 11.02 -0.22 -11.78
C HIS A 73 10.86 -1.59 -12.46
N LEU A 74 9.65 -2.17 -12.39
CA LEU A 74 9.35 -3.49 -12.93
C LEU A 74 9.49 -3.56 -14.46
N LEU A 75 9.30 -2.46 -15.19
CA LEU A 75 9.49 -2.43 -16.65
C LEU A 75 10.88 -2.91 -17.09
N LYS A 76 11.91 -2.75 -16.25
CA LYS A 76 13.27 -3.20 -16.57
C LYS A 76 13.36 -4.73 -16.79
N GLU A 77 12.62 -5.49 -15.98
CA GLU A 77 12.74 -6.95 -15.92
C GLU A 77 11.48 -7.67 -16.40
N TYR A 78 10.30 -7.07 -16.22
CA TYR A 78 8.99 -7.70 -16.40
C TYR A 78 8.14 -7.11 -17.52
N ARG A 79 8.65 -6.18 -18.34
CA ARG A 79 7.92 -5.70 -19.53
C ARG A 79 7.57 -6.89 -20.43
N GLY A 80 6.29 -7.06 -20.73
CA GLY A 80 5.82 -8.17 -21.56
C GLY A 80 5.77 -9.54 -20.88
N LYS A 81 5.83 -9.64 -19.54
CA LYS A 81 6.02 -10.93 -18.84
C LYS A 81 4.98 -11.28 -17.77
N ILE A 82 4.04 -10.39 -17.47
CA ILE A 82 3.01 -10.65 -16.45
C ILE A 82 1.77 -11.26 -17.12
N ASP A 83 1.34 -12.43 -16.67
CA ASP A 83 0.24 -13.17 -17.31
C ASP A 83 -1.13 -12.72 -16.82
N LEU A 84 -1.21 -12.29 -15.56
CA LEU A 84 -2.46 -11.83 -14.96
C LEU A 84 -2.21 -10.65 -14.02
N ILE A 85 -3.00 -9.59 -14.16
CA ILE A 85 -3.07 -8.49 -13.20
C ILE A 85 -4.47 -8.45 -12.60
N TYR A 86 -4.58 -8.43 -11.28
CA TYR A 86 -5.82 -8.07 -10.59
C TYR A 86 -5.56 -6.81 -9.77
N ILE A 87 -6.43 -5.82 -9.88
CA ILE A 87 -6.34 -4.58 -9.10
C ILE A 87 -7.67 -4.22 -8.48
N ASP A 88 -7.59 -3.72 -7.24
CA ASP A 88 -8.68 -3.19 -6.46
C ASP A 88 -8.33 -1.76 -6.01
N PRO A 89 -8.30 -0.79 -6.95
CA PRO A 89 -7.94 0.59 -6.64
C PRO A 89 -8.97 1.25 -5.69
N PRO A 90 -8.59 2.34 -5.01
CA PRO A 90 -9.54 3.14 -4.23
C PRO A 90 -10.73 3.62 -5.09
N PHE A 91 -11.93 3.73 -4.51
CA PHE A 91 -13.20 3.95 -5.25
C PHE A 91 -13.66 5.42 -5.32
N ASP A 92 -12.90 6.37 -4.78
CA ASP A 92 -13.27 7.78 -4.54
C ASP A 92 -14.62 7.92 -3.79
N SER A 93 -14.80 7.06 -2.79
CA SER A 93 -15.98 7.01 -1.91
C SER A 93 -16.09 8.19 -0.95
N LYS A 94 -15.08 9.08 -0.92
CA LYS A 94 -14.90 10.17 0.06
C LYS A 94 -14.81 9.68 1.51
N ALA A 95 -14.31 8.46 1.71
CA ALA A 95 -14.14 7.85 3.02
C ALA A 95 -12.69 7.94 3.50
N GLU A 96 -12.52 8.13 4.81
CA GLU A 96 -11.26 7.84 5.49
C GLU A 96 -11.32 6.40 5.99
N TYR A 97 -10.41 5.55 5.51
CA TYR A 97 -10.34 4.16 5.96
C TYR A 97 -9.43 4.08 7.19
N VAL A 98 -10.04 3.76 8.31
CA VAL A 98 -9.40 3.71 9.62
C VAL A 98 -9.35 2.26 10.07
N LYS A 99 -8.15 1.78 10.43
CA LYS A 99 -7.96 0.51 11.14
C LYS A 99 -8.13 0.76 12.62
N LYS A 100 -8.96 -0.06 13.26
CA LYS A 100 -9.03 -0.13 14.71
C LYS A 100 -7.90 -1.02 15.19
N VAL A 101 -6.96 -0.43 15.91
CA VAL A 101 -5.83 -1.12 16.52
C VAL A 101 -6.21 -1.44 17.96
N GLU A 102 -6.37 -2.73 18.24
CA GLU A 102 -6.59 -3.23 19.61
C GLU A 102 -5.27 -3.56 20.27
N ILE A 103 -5.08 -3.08 21.51
CA ILE A 103 -4.03 -3.59 22.39
C ILE A 103 -4.41 -5.02 22.81
N ARG A 104 -3.46 -5.95 22.71
CA ARG A 104 -3.73 -7.38 22.97
C ARG A 104 -3.85 -7.66 24.47
N GLY A 105 -4.81 -8.47 24.90
CA GLY A 105 -4.96 -8.92 26.30
C GLY A 105 -6.07 -8.19 27.09
N ASP A 106 -6.12 -8.41 28.41
CA ASP A 106 -7.17 -7.87 29.29
C ASP A 106 -7.06 -6.34 29.50
N GLU A 107 -8.20 -5.71 29.83
CA GLU A 107 -8.39 -4.26 30.02
C GLU A 107 -7.22 -3.58 30.76
N ILE A 108 -6.72 -2.48 30.18
CA ILE A 108 -5.81 -1.57 30.86
C ILE A 108 -6.56 -0.99 32.07
N LYS A 109 -5.99 -1.15 33.27
CA LYS A 109 -6.61 -0.65 34.51
C LYS A 109 -6.87 0.86 34.41
N GLY A 110 -8.14 1.23 34.24
CA GLY A 110 -8.62 2.62 34.23
C GLY A 110 -9.27 3.11 32.93
N GLU A 111 -9.48 2.25 31.93
CA GLU A 111 -10.02 2.63 30.61
C GLU A 111 -11.17 1.71 30.14
N GLN A 112 -12.09 2.26 29.33
CA GLN A 112 -13.14 1.52 28.60
C GLN A 112 -12.78 1.22 27.13
N HIS A 113 -11.64 1.71 26.61
CA HIS A 113 -11.29 1.56 25.19
C HIS A 113 -9.81 1.21 24.98
N SER A 114 -9.51 -0.07 24.78
CA SER A 114 -8.22 -0.60 24.30
C SER A 114 -7.98 -0.40 22.80
N LEU A 115 -8.72 0.54 22.19
CA LEU A 115 -8.99 0.64 20.75
C LEU A 115 -8.52 2.00 20.23
N LEU A 116 -7.43 2.01 19.46
CA LEU A 116 -6.90 3.19 18.78
C LEU A 116 -7.37 3.21 17.32
N GLU A 117 -7.55 4.41 16.76
CA GLU A 117 -7.90 4.58 15.35
C GLU A 117 -6.68 5.01 14.51
N GLU A 118 -6.24 4.16 13.59
CA GLU A 118 -5.14 4.43 12.66
C GLU A 118 -5.66 4.65 11.24
N LYS A 119 -5.48 5.87 10.70
CA LYS A 119 -5.81 6.16 9.29
C LYS A 119 -4.87 5.38 8.37
N GLN A 120 -5.41 4.44 7.60
CA GLN A 120 -4.63 3.58 6.71
C GLN A 120 -4.46 4.18 5.31
N TYR A 121 -5.53 4.73 4.75
CA TYR A 121 -5.50 5.46 3.49
C TYR A 121 -6.75 6.34 3.38
N THR A 122 -6.66 7.38 2.55
CA THR A 122 -7.79 8.26 2.26
C THR A 122 -8.30 8.03 0.86
N ASP A 123 -9.62 7.94 0.71
CA ASP A 123 -10.29 7.81 -0.57
C ASP A 123 -11.02 9.11 -0.94
N ILE A 124 -10.30 10.23 -0.81
CA ILE A 124 -10.79 11.58 -1.08
C ILE A 124 -9.92 12.17 -2.18
N TRP A 125 -10.48 12.33 -3.36
CA TRP A 125 -9.75 12.86 -4.51
C TRP A 125 -10.45 14.11 -5.07
N GLU A 126 -9.67 15.08 -5.58
CA GLU A 126 -10.23 16.06 -6.52
C GLU A 126 -10.47 15.37 -7.87
N LYS A 127 -11.63 15.62 -8.50
CA LYS A 127 -12.20 14.77 -9.57
C LYS A 127 -11.20 14.32 -10.66
N ASP A 128 -10.30 15.21 -11.06
CA ASP A 128 -9.37 14.99 -12.18
C ASP A 128 -8.07 14.28 -11.74
N GLU A 129 -7.70 14.37 -10.46
CA GLU A 129 -6.47 13.77 -9.94
C GLU A 129 -6.54 12.25 -9.90
N TYR A 130 -7.69 11.70 -9.48
CA TYR A 130 -7.94 10.25 -9.49
C TYR A 130 -7.81 9.65 -10.91
N LEU A 131 -8.37 10.35 -11.91
CA LEU A 131 -8.32 9.88 -13.29
C LEU A 131 -6.88 9.86 -13.82
N GLN A 132 -6.10 10.91 -13.54
CA GLN A 132 -4.68 10.94 -13.90
C GLN A 132 -3.90 9.84 -13.16
N PHE A 133 -4.14 9.67 -11.86
CA PHE A 133 -3.51 8.63 -11.04
C PHE A 133 -3.72 7.22 -11.63
N MET A 134 -4.96 6.88 -12.00
CA MET A 134 -5.28 5.59 -12.59
C MET A 134 -4.75 5.46 -14.02
N TYR A 135 -4.86 6.51 -14.83
CA TYR A 135 -4.40 6.52 -16.21
C TYR A 135 -2.91 6.17 -16.35
N GLU A 136 -2.05 6.80 -15.55
CA GLU A 136 -0.59 6.55 -15.58
C GLU A 136 -0.25 5.11 -15.18
N ARG A 137 -0.94 4.58 -14.16
CA ARG A 137 -0.71 3.21 -13.66
C ARG A 137 -1.18 2.16 -14.67
N LEU A 138 -2.36 2.35 -15.26
CA LEU A 138 -2.90 1.43 -16.26
C LEU A 138 -2.05 1.39 -17.53
N LEU A 139 -1.45 2.51 -17.94
CA LEU A 139 -0.47 2.55 -19.05
C LEU A 139 0.72 1.64 -18.75
N LEU A 140 1.32 1.75 -17.57
CA LEU A 140 2.46 0.90 -17.19
C LEU A 140 2.07 -0.57 -17.00
N MET A 141 0.90 -0.85 -16.42
CA MET A 141 0.38 -2.21 -16.27
C MET A 141 0.19 -2.90 -17.64
N ARG A 142 -0.31 -2.18 -18.65
CA ARG A 142 -0.41 -2.71 -20.03
C ARG A 142 0.95 -3.11 -20.59
N GLU A 143 1.99 -2.31 -20.34
CA GLU A 143 3.36 -2.61 -20.79
C GLU A 143 3.97 -3.82 -20.08
N LEU A 144 3.58 -4.07 -18.82
CA LEU A 144 4.04 -5.23 -18.04
C LEU A 144 3.37 -6.54 -18.46
N LEU A 145 2.12 -6.49 -18.91
CA LEU A 145 1.40 -7.69 -19.34
C LEU A 145 2.11 -8.41 -20.50
N SER A 146 2.13 -9.74 -20.48
CA SER A 146 2.45 -10.58 -21.62
C SER A 146 1.41 -10.40 -22.73
N ASP A 147 1.76 -10.78 -23.96
CA ASP A 147 0.84 -10.61 -25.11
C ASP A 147 -0.44 -11.44 -24.95
N THR A 148 -0.37 -12.54 -24.20
CA THR A 148 -1.51 -13.39 -23.82
C THR A 148 -2.13 -13.02 -22.47
N GLY A 149 -1.64 -11.96 -21.83
CA GLY A 149 -2.01 -11.58 -20.48
C GLY A 149 -3.33 -10.81 -20.40
N SER A 150 -3.94 -10.85 -19.22
CA SER A 150 -5.21 -10.18 -18.92
C SER A 150 -5.16 -9.36 -17.63
N ILE A 151 -6.03 -8.36 -17.53
CA ILE A 151 -6.21 -7.51 -16.36
C ILE A 151 -7.67 -7.51 -15.92
N TYR A 152 -7.87 -7.62 -14.61
CA TYR A 152 -9.15 -7.48 -13.93
C TYR A 152 -9.11 -6.22 -13.08
N LEU A 153 -9.95 -5.24 -13.40
CA LEU A 153 -10.13 -4.03 -12.63
C LEU A 153 -11.42 -4.13 -11.82
N HIS A 154 -11.30 -4.14 -10.49
CA HIS A 154 -12.43 -4.03 -9.58
C HIS A 154 -12.85 -2.57 -9.40
N CYS A 155 -14.14 -2.28 -9.48
CA CYS A 155 -14.66 -0.97 -9.12
C CYS A 155 -16.12 -0.99 -8.69
N ASP A 156 -16.52 0.05 -7.97
CA ASP A 156 -17.94 0.34 -7.72
C ASP A 156 -18.51 1.36 -8.74
N TRP A 157 -19.78 1.70 -8.54
CA TRP A 157 -20.54 2.62 -9.39
C TRP A 157 -20.02 4.08 -9.42
N HIS A 158 -19.19 4.54 -8.47
CA HIS A 158 -18.77 5.96 -8.42
C HIS A 158 -17.85 6.30 -9.60
N LYS A 159 -16.96 5.38 -9.97
CA LYS A 159 -15.92 5.58 -10.99
C LYS A 159 -15.95 4.55 -12.11
N GLY A 160 -16.76 3.49 -12.02
CA GLY A 160 -16.77 2.41 -12.99
C GLY A 160 -16.88 2.88 -14.45
N ALA A 161 -17.79 3.81 -14.76
CA ALA A 161 -17.93 4.34 -16.12
C ALA A 161 -16.67 5.09 -16.61
N LEU A 162 -16.00 5.85 -15.74
CA LEU A 162 -14.79 6.60 -16.11
C LEU A 162 -13.58 5.68 -16.26
N LEU A 163 -13.45 4.69 -15.38
CA LEU A 163 -12.39 3.67 -15.44
C LEU A 163 -12.53 2.81 -16.69
N ARG A 164 -13.77 2.41 -17.04
CA ARG A 164 -14.06 1.69 -18.28
C ARG A 164 -13.57 2.44 -19.51
N LEU A 165 -13.89 3.73 -19.63
CA LEU A 165 -13.43 4.56 -20.75
C LEU A 165 -11.91 4.73 -20.78
N ILE A 166 -11.26 4.83 -19.62
CA ILE A 166 -9.79 4.86 -19.52
C ILE A 166 -9.20 3.52 -20.02
N MET A 167 -9.79 2.38 -19.64
CA MET A 167 -9.33 1.08 -20.12
C MET A 167 -9.56 0.90 -21.62
N ASP A 168 -10.70 1.36 -22.17
CA ASP A 168 -10.94 1.36 -23.63
C ASP A 168 -9.89 2.18 -24.39
N GLU A 169 -9.45 3.30 -23.84
CA GLU A 169 -8.38 4.10 -24.45
C GLU A 169 -7.03 3.35 -24.42
N ILE A 170 -6.65 2.79 -23.27
CA ILE A 170 -5.33 2.18 -23.04
C ILE A 170 -5.22 0.81 -23.70
N PHE A 171 -6.14 -0.10 -23.39
CA PHE A 171 -6.12 -1.48 -23.89
C PHE A 171 -6.79 -1.60 -25.25
N GLY A 172 -7.84 -0.80 -25.48
CA GLY A 172 -8.68 -0.87 -26.66
C GLY A 172 -10.02 -1.45 -26.36
N GLU A 173 -11.07 -0.79 -26.85
CA GLU A 173 -12.46 -1.30 -26.82
C GLU A 173 -12.53 -2.72 -27.39
N ASP A 174 -11.78 -2.97 -28.45
CA ASP A 174 -11.62 -4.28 -29.07
C ASP A 174 -11.07 -5.36 -28.12
N ASN A 175 -10.26 -4.98 -27.14
CA ASN A 175 -9.65 -5.92 -26.19
C ASN A 175 -10.44 -6.02 -24.88
N PHE A 176 -11.61 -5.37 -24.78
CA PHE A 176 -12.57 -5.61 -23.71
C PHE A 176 -13.10 -7.04 -23.82
N VAL A 177 -12.91 -7.82 -22.75
CA VAL A 177 -13.28 -9.24 -22.72
C VAL A 177 -14.68 -9.41 -22.11
N ASN A 178 -14.89 -8.83 -20.92
CA ASN A 178 -16.17 -8.98 -20.21
C ASN A 178 -16.34 -7.96 -19.08
N GLU A 179 -17.59 -7.77 -18.64
CA GLU A 179 -17.95 -7.09 -17.40
C GLU A 179 -18.61 -8.12 -16.47
N ILE A 180 -17.95 -8.39 -15.34
CA ILE A 180 -18.44 -9.35 -14.35
C ILE A 180 -19.13 -8.59 -13.23
N ILE A 181 -20.35 -9.00 -12.89
CA ILE A 181 -21.09 -8.48 -11.75
C ILE A 181 -20.86 -9.40 -10.57
N TRP A 182 -20.08 -8.94 -9.59
CA TRP A 182 -19.93 -9.64 -8.33
C TRP A 182 -21.02 -9.18 -7.38
N TRP A 183 -21.98 -10.06 -7.08
CA TRP A 183 -23.05 -9.76 -6.14
C TRP A 183 -22.94 -10.61 -4.87
N TYR A 184 -23.46 -10.06 -3.78
CA TYR A 184 -23.37 -10.70 -2.47
C TYR A 184 -24.64 -10.50 -1.65
N LYS A 185 -24.98 -11.54 -0.88
CA LYS A 185 -26.05 -11.49 0.12
C LYS A 185 -25.48 -10.80 1.36
N ASP A 186 -26.16 -9.76 1.84
CA ASP A 186 -25.89 -9.22 3.18
C ASP A 186 -27.21 -9.16 3.98
N PRO A 187 -27.24 -9.70 5.22
CA PRO A 187 -28.45 -9.82 6.04
C PRO A 187 -29.03 -8.50 6.58
N SER A 188 -28.34 -7.37 6.48
CA SER A 188 -28.68 -6.19 7.29
C SER A 188 -28.62 -4.87 6.52
N GLY A 189 -29.56 -3.96 6.77
CA GLY A 189 -29.50 -2.58 6.28
C GLY A 189 -30.87 -1.90 6.22
N THR A 190 -30.93 -0.67 6.73
CA THR A 190 -32.12 0.19 6.67
C THR A 190 -32.25 0.78 5.26
N VAL A 191 -33.48 0.95 4.77
CA VAL A 191 -33.74 1.50 3.43
C VAL A 191 -33.41 3.00 3.44
N ALA A 192 -32.49 3.43 2.58
CA ALA A 192 -32.25 4.83 2.26
C ALA A 192 -33.10 5.25 1.03
N LYS A 193 -32.89 6.46 0.51
CA LYS A 193 -33.54 6.95 -0.73
C LYS A 193 -33.00 6.21 -1.97
N GLY A 194 -33.44 4.97 -2.22
CA GLY A 194 -33.10 4.21 -3.44
C GLY A 194 -32.99 2.70 -3.24
N PHE A 195 -32.69 1.97 -4.32
CA PHE A 195 -32.36 0.55 -4.27
C PHE A 195 -31.06 0.31 -3.51
N LYS A 196 -31.00 -0.77 -2.75
CA LYS A 196 -29.79 -1.16 -2.04
C LYS A 196 -28.73 -1.65 -3.03
N LYS A 197 -27.51 -1.15 -2.88
CA LYS A 197 -26.33 -1.66 -3.60
C LYS A 197 -26.00 -3.05 -3.06
N LYS A 198 -25.84 -4.01 -3.96
CA LYS A 198 -25.59 -5.43 -3.66
C LYS A 198 -24.62 -6.07 -4.64
N HIS A 199 -23.91 -5.26 -5.42
CA HIS A 199 -22.89 -5.73 -6.33
C HIS A 199 -21.81 -4.66 -6.55
N ASP A 200 -20.65 -5.16 -6.95
CA ASP A 200 -19.54 -4.41 -7.54
C ASP A 200 -19.23 -5.00 -8.92
N ASN A 201 -18.45 -4.29 -9.72
CA ASN A 201 -18.14 -4.63 -11.11
C ASN A 201 -16.66 -4.99 -11.23
N LEU A 202 -16.36 -6.00 -12.05
CA LEU A 202 -15.01 -6.28 -12.53
C LEU A 202 -14.95 -6.12 -14.05
N PHE A 203 -14.14 -5.18 -14.53
CA PHE A 203 -13.85 -5.06 -15.95
C PHE A 203 -12.66 -5.93 -16.32
N VAL A 204 -12.84 -6.74 -17.35
CA VAL A 204 -11.82 -7.66 -17.85
C VAL A 204 -11.32 -7.18 -19.21
N TYR A 205 -10.03 -6.95 -19.31
CA TYR A 205 -9.34 -6.65 -20.57
C TYR A 205 -8.21 -7.63 -20.81
N SER A 206 -7.96 -7.89 -22.08
CA SER A 206 -6.75 -8.56 -22.55
C SER A 206 -5.76 -7.52 -23.08
N LYS A 207 -4.46 -7.84 -23.11
CA LYS A 207 -3.49 -6.96 -23.77
C LYS A 207 -3.66 -6.97 -25.29
N THR A 208 -3.94 -8.15 -25.84
CA THR A 208 -4.18 -8.40 -27.26
C THR A 208 -5.39 -9.32 -27.43
N LYS A 209 -5.89 -9.47 -28.66
CA LYS A 209 -7.00 -10.39 -28.98
C LYS A 209 -6.69 -11.85 -28.66
N GLU A 210 -5.41 -12.23 -28.63
CA GLU A 210 -4.96 -13.56 -28.26
C GLU A 210 -4.66 -13.57 -26.76
N PHE A 211 -5.50 -14.20 -25.95
CA PHE A 211 -5.32 -14.26 -24.50
C PHE A 211 -5.62 -15.65 -23.94
N TYR A 212 -5.03 -15.95 -22.79
CA TYR A 212 -5.26 -17.21 -22.10
C TYR A 212 -6.55 -17.18 -21.28
N PHE A 213 -7.40 -18.19 -21.44
CA PHE A 213 -8.59 -18.40 -20.61
C PHE A 213 -8.92 -19.89 -20.49
N ASN A 214 -9.04 -20.38 -19.26
CA ASN A 214 -9.36 -21.74 -18.90
C ASN A 214 -10.74 -21.82 -18.24
N ALA A 215 -11.75 -21.96 -19.10
CA ALA A 215 -13.14 -22.08 -18.66
C ALA A 215 -13.40 -23.36 -17.84
N ASP A 216 -12.64 -24.43 -18.07
CA ASP A 216 -12.82 -25.71 -17.37
C ASP A 216 -12.37 -25.63 -15.91
N ALA A 217 -11.35 -24.82 -15.60
CA ALA A 217 -10.83 -24.64 -14.24
C ALA A 217 -11.78 -23.90 -13.29
N VAL A 218 -12.85 -23.30 -13.83
CA VAL A 218 -13.82 -22.47 -13.10
C VAL A 218 -15.27 -22.88 -13.34
N ARG A 219 -15.49 -24.13 -13.77
CA ARG A 219 -16.84 -24.67 -13.90
C ARG A 219 -17.57 -24.67 -12.56
N GLU A 220 -18.88 -24.45 -12.66
CA GLU A 220 -19.80 -24.41 -11.53
C GLU A 220 -20.74 -25.60 -11.56
N GLU A 221 -21.23 -25.99 -10.39
CA GLU A 221 -22.23 -27.03 -10.31
C GLU A 221 -23.54 -26.62 -11.00
N TYR A 222 -24.20 -27.60 -11.63
CA TYR A 222 -25.54 -27.40 -12.16
C TYR A 222 -26.55 -27.20 -11.03
N SER A 223 -27.57 -26.38 -11.27
CA SER A 223 -28.70 -26.29 -10.34
C SER A 223 -29.43 -27.64 -10.25
N GLU A 224 -30.02 -27.93 -9.08
CA GLU A 224 -30.84 -29.12 -8.85
C GLU A 224 -31.94 -29.30 -9.91
N GLY A 225 -32.55 -28.20 -10.37
CA GLY A 225 -33.52 -28.23 -11.46
C GLY A 225 -32.94 -28.73 -12.79
N THR A 226 -31.70 -28.33 -13.10
CA THR A 226 -31.01 -28.77 -14.34
C THR A 226 -30.60 -30.23 -14.25
N LYS A 227 -30.12 -30.67 -13.07
CA LYS A 227 -29.83 -32.09 -12.82
C LYS A 227 -31.07 -32.95 -13.01
N ARG A 228 -32.19 -32.56 -12.40
CA ARG A 228 -33.48 -33.24 -12.55
C ARG A 228 -33.95 -33.30 -14.01
N GLN A 229 -33.81 -32.21 -14.77
CA GLN A 229 -34.18 -32.21 -16.19
C GLN A 229 -33.36 -33.18 -17.03
N ALA A 230 -32.06 -33.33 -16.73
CA ALA A 230 -31.21 -34.30 -17.40
C ALA A 230 -31.61 -35.75 -17.06
N GLU A 231 -31.94 -36.02 -15.78
CA GLU A 231 -32.44 -37.32 -15.33
C GLU A 231 -33.77 -37.70 -15.97
N THR A 232 -34.71 -36.75 -16.08
CA THR A 232 -36.03 -37.01 -16.67
C THR A 232 -36.03 -36.99 -18.21
N GLY A 233 -34.88 -36.75 -18.85
CA GLY A 233 -34.76 -36.69 -20.30
C GLY A 233 -35.53 -35.52 -20.95
N THR A 234 -35.76 -34.45 -20.19
CA THR A 234 -36.52 -33.28 -20.63
C THR A 234 -35.84 -32.63 -21.83
N ILE A 235 -36.62 -32.33 -22.87
CA ILE A 235 -36.14 -31.64 -24.07
C ILE A 235 -36.35 -30.15 -23.87
N SER A 236 -35.26 -29.38 -23.88
CA SER A 236 -35.27 -27.92 -23.86
C SER A 236 -34.75 -27.40 -25.20
N TYR A 237 -35.48 -26.50 -25.86
CA TYR A 237 -35.14 -25.97 -27.19
C TYR A 237 -34.80 -27.06 -28.23
N GLY A 238 -35.52 -28.18 -28.22
CA GLY A 238 -35.32 -29.27 -29.18
C GLY A 238 -34.06 -30.13 -28.95
N ARG A 239 -33.33 -29.92 -27.86
CA ARG A 239 -32.16 -30.73 -27.46
C ARG A 239 -32.39 -31.38 -26.10
N LYS A 240 -31.91 -32.61 -25.92
CA LYS A 240 -31.86 -33.25 -24.60
C LYS A 240 -30.81 -32.54 -23.74
N THR A 241 -31.14 -32.26 -22.48
CA THR A 241 -30.18 -31.73 -21.52
C THR A 241 -29.09 -32.77 -21.24
N GLN A 242 -27.85 -32.48 -21.66
CA GLN A 242 -26.67 -33.28 -21.34
C GLN A 242 -25.81 -32.50 -20.35
N LEU A 243 -25.46 -33.13 -19.24
CA LEU A 243 -24.59 -32.53 -18.24
C LEU A 243 -23.13 -32.88 -18.55
N ASN A 244 -22.26 -31.89 -18.47
CA ASN A 244 -20.83 -32.15 -18.39
C ASN A 244 -20.50 -32.61 -16.95
N PRO A 245 -19.78 -33.73 -16.74
CA PRO A 245 -19.42 -34.20 -15.40
C PRO A 245 -18.67 -33.18 -14.55
N LEU A 246 -17.96 -32.24 -15.18
CA LEU A 246 -17.20 -31.18 -14.50
C LEU A 246 -18.07 -29.95 -14.14
N GLY A 247 -19.35 -29.92 -14.51
CA GLY A 247 -20.25 -28.80 -14.28
C GLY A 247 -20.47 -27.88 -15.50
N LYS A 248 -21.24 -26.82 -15.33
CA LYS A 248 -21.48 -25.78 -16.35
C LYS A 248 -20.35 -24.75 -16.36
N TYR A 249 -20.18 -24.07 -17.48
CA TYR A 249 -19.32 -22.88 -17.48
C TYR A 249 -19.91 -21.77 -16.60
N PRO A 250 -19.06 -20.96 -15.95
CA PRO A 250 -19.53 -19.84 -15.14
C PRO A 250 -20.18 -18.78 -16.03
N VAL A 251 -21.16 -18.08 -15.47
CA VAL A 251 -21.74 -16.87 -16.07
C VAL A 251 -20.96 -15.64 -15.62
N ASP A 252 -21.31 -14.46 -16.13
CA ASP A 252 -20.72 -13.16 -15.77
C ASP A 252 -21.32 -12.54 -14.50
N VAL A 253 -22.32 -13.17 -13.89
CA VAL A 253 -22.88 -12.77 -12.58
C VAL A 253 -22.44 -13.75 -11.51
N TRP A 254 -21.56 -13.32 -10.60
CA TRP A 254 -20.95 -14.18 -9.58
C TRP A 254 -21.56 -13.92 -8.21
N GLU A 255 -22.07 -14.98 -7.59
CA GLU A 255 -22.50 -14.96 -6.20
C GLU A 255 -21.34 -15.42 -5.31
N VAL A 256 -20.64 -14.47 -4.67
CA VAL A 256 -19.59 -14.78 -3.69
C VAL A 256 -19.82 -13.93 -2.46
N ALA A 257 -19.84 -14.54 -1.27
CA ALA A 257 -20.12 -13.81 -0.04
C ALA A 257 -18.97 -12.86 0.32
N ILE A 258 -19.31 -11.69 0.90
CA ILE A 258 -18.32 -10.83 1.54
C ILE A 258 -17.75 -11.52 2.79
N ILE A 259 -16.52 -11.16 3.15
CA ILE A 259 -15.84 -11.75 4.30
C ILE A 259 -16.57 -11.34 5.59
N ASN A 260 -17.06 -12.34 6.32
CA ASN A 260 -17.67 -12.14 7.63
C ASN A 260 -16.62 -12.09 8.75
N SER A 261 -17.04 -11.67 9.94
CA SER A 261 -16.13 -11.44 11.06
C SER A 261 -15.43 -12.70 11.61
N GLN A 262 -15.97 -13.88 11.32
CA GLN A 262 -15.51 -15.20 11.79
C GLN A 262 -14.72 -15.97 10.71
N ALA A 263 -14.58 -15.41 9.50
CA ALA A 263 -13.90 -16.08 8.39
C ALA A 263 -12.42 -16.33 8.72
N GLN A 264 -11.93 -17.55 8.46
CA GLN A 264 -10.54 -17.95 8.72
C GLN A 264 -9.53 -17.13 7.89
N GLU A 265 -9.92 -16.72 6.69
CA GLU A 265 -9.07 -15.90 5.80
C GLU A 265 -8.95 -14.44 6.23
N ARG A 266 -9.71 -13.98 7.22
CA ARG A 266 -9.80 -12.57 7.61
C ARG A 266 -8.52 -12.07 8.25
N THR A 267 -8.03 -10.92 7.79
CA THR A 267 -6.82 -10.23 8.29
C THR A 267 -7.11 -8.96 9.08
N ASP A 268 -8.38 -8.52 9.08
CA ASP A 268 -8.84 -7.23 9.61
C ASP A 268 -8.27 -6.00 8.92
N TYR A 269 -7.54 -6.20 7.82
CA TYR A 269 -7.27 -5.14 6.88
C TYR A 269 -8.62 -4.66 6.29
N PRO A 270 -8.88 -3.34 6.23
CA PRO A 270 -10.08 -2.80 5.62
C PRO A 270 -10.27 -3.33 4.19
N THR A 271 -11.53 -3.46 3.77
CA THR A 271 -11.90 -3.76 2.37
C THR A 271 -11.33 -5.06 1.76
N GLN A 272 -10.83 -6.00 2.59
CA GLN A 272 -10.32 -7.31 2.14
C GLN A 272 -11.32 -8.03 1.24
N LYS A 273 -10.84 -8.49 0.07
CA LYS A 273 -11.62 -9.28 -0.88
C LYS A 273 -11.58 -10.78 -0.55
N PRO A 274 -12.69 -11.54 -0.74
CA PRO A 274 -12.73 -12.97 -0.48
C PRO A 274 -11.74 -13.75 -1.34
N GLU A 275 -11.07 -14.75 -0.77
CA GLU A 275 -10.19 -15.65 -1.52
C GLU A 275 -10.93 -16.36 -2.66
N GLU A 276 -12.18 -16.79 -2.46
CA GLU A 276 -12.99 -17.48 -3.46
C GLU A 276 -13.14 -16.66 -4.76
N LEU A 277 -13.38 -15.35 -4.62
CA LEU A 277 -13.52 -14.45 -5.76
C LEU A 277 -12.23 -14.40 -6.59
N VAL A 278 -11.10 -14.20 -5.91
CA VAL A 278 -9.79 -14.05 -6.57
C VAL A 278 -9.26 -15.39 -7.09
N GLU A 279 -9.57 -16.50 -6.41
CA GLU A 279 -9.24 -17.86 -6.84
C GLU A 279 -9.89 -18.19 -8.19
N LYS A 280 -11.16 -17.82 -8.37
CA LYS A 280 -11.84 -17.97 -9.65
C LYS A 280 -11.12 -17.21 -10.77
N ILE A 281 -10.73 -15.96 -10.52
CA ILE A 281 -10.00 -15.13 -11.48
C ILE A 281 -8.65 -15.78 -11.86
N ILE A 282 -7.85 -16.17 -10.86
CA ILE A 282 -6.52 -16.75 -11.09
C ILE A 282 -6.60 -18.10 -11.83
N LYS A 283 -7.57 -18.96 -11.48
CA LYS A 283 -7.76 -20.24 -12.18
C LYS A 283 -8.19 -20.07 -13.63
N ALA A 284 -9.06 -19.10 -13.91
CA ALA A 284 -9.52 -18.82 -15.26
C ALA A 284 -8.41 -18.25 -16.14
N SER A 285 -7.56 -17.38 -15.60
CA SER A 285 -6.71 -16.52 -16.44
C SER A 285 -5.21 -16.72 -16.22
N SER A 286 -4.80 -17.81 -15.55
CA SER A 286 -3.40 -18.20 -15.41
C SER A 286 -3.21 -19.71 -15.20
N ASN A 287 -2.03 -20.22 -15.54
CA ASN A 287 -1.56 -21.56 -15.21
C ASN A 287 -0.69 -21.56 -13.95
N GLU A 288 -0.44 -22.76 -13.42
CA GLU A 288 0.56 -22.93 -12.38
C GLU A 288 1.96 -22.55 -12.91
N GLY A 289 2.70 -21.75 -12.14
CA GLY A 289 3.99 -21.18 -12.53
C GLY A 289 3.92 -19.83 -13.24
N ASP A 290 2.75 -19.41 -13.74
CA ASP A 290 2.55 -18.10 -14.38
C ASP A 290 2.70 -16.96 -13.37
N SER A 291 2.95 -15.75 -13.88
CA SER A 291 3.15 -14.56 -13.06
C SER A 291 1.84 -13.80 -12.87
N VAL A 292 1.38 -13.71 -11.61
CA VAL A 292 0.20 -12.92 -11.20
C VAL A 292 0.66 -11.65 -10.48
N ALA A 293 0.06 -10.50 -10.76
CA ALA A 293 0.43 -9.25 -10.09
C ALA A 293 -0.75 -8.47 -9.51
N ASP A 294 -0.48 -7.78 -8.41
CA ASP A 294 -1.42 -6.88 -7.73
C ASP A 294 -0.69 -5.64 -7.20
N PHE A 295 -0.98 -4.48 -7.80
CA PHE A 295 -0.32 -3.22 -7.47
C PHE A 295 -1.15 -2.33 -6.53
N PHE A 296 -2.20 -2.89 -5.95
CA PHE A 296 -3.06 -2.33 -4.89
C PHE A 296 -3.30 -3.41 -3.82
N VAL A 297 -2.21 -4.04 -3.37
CA VAL A 297 -2.26 -5.35 -2.71
C VAL A 297 -3.08 -5.38 -1.42
N GLY A 298 -3.11 -4.29 -0.65
CA GLY A 298 -3.88 -4.17 0.59
C GLY A 298 -3.67 -5.35 1.55
N SER A 299 -4.69 -6.18 1.72
CA SER A 299 -4.68 -7.35 2.60
C SER A 299 -3.84 -8.54 2.10
N GLY A 300 -3.34 -8.48 0.87
CA GLY A 300 -2.56 -9.56 0.28
C GLY A 300 -3.38 -10.70 -0.32
N THR A 301 -4.69 -10.54 -0.55
CA THR A 301 -5.57 -11.63 -1.02
C THR A 301 -5.06 -12.24 -2.32
N THR A 302 -4.77 -11.41 -3.34
CA THR A 302 -4.30 -11.89 -4.65
C THR A 302 -3.00 -12.67 -4.55
N SER A 303 -2.02 -12.12 -3.82
CA SER A 303 -0.72 -12.77 -3.63
C SER A 303 -0.86 -14.08 -2.83
N ALA A 304 -1.71 -14.09 -1.81
CA ALA A 304 -1.97 -15.29 -1.01
C ALA A 304 -2.61 -16.41 -1.82
N VAL A 305 -3.63 -16.08 -2.64
CA VAL A 305 -4.28 -17.06 -3.50
C VAL A 305 -3.33 -17.53 -4.61
N ALA A 306 -2.58 -16.63 -5.24
CA ALA A 306 -1.55 -16.97 -6.22
C ALA A 306 -0.52 -17.94 -5.62
N GLN A 307 0.00 -17.65 -4.43
CA GLN A 307 0.92 -18.52 -3.70
C GLN A 307 0.32 -19.90 -3.42
N LYS A 308 -0.92 -19.95 -2.89
CA LYS A 308 -1.64 -21.22 -2.61
C LYS A 308 -1.81 -22.08 -3.87
N LEU A 309 -2.06 -21.44 -5.00
CA LEU A 309 -2.27 -22.08 -6.30
C LEU A 309 -0.97 -22.35 -7.07
N GLY A 310 0.21 -22.07 -6.50
CA GLY A 310 1.49 -22.36 -7.16
C GLY A 310 1.84 -21.41 -8.31
N ARG A 311 1.32 -20.18 -8.30
CA ARG A 311 1.72 -19.11 -9.22
C ARG A 311 2.89 -18.34 -8.64
N ARG A 312 3.66 -17.69 -9.51
CA ARG A 312 4.60 -16.64 -9.12
C ARG A 312 3.82 -15.35 -8.91
N TRP A 313 4.29 -14.48 -8.04
CA TRP A 313 3.59 -13.22 -7.81
C TRP A 313 4.50 -12.01 -7.58
N LEU A 314 3.97 -10.87 -8.00
CA LEU A 314 4.52 -9.53 -7.81
C LEU A 314 3.45 -8.67 -7.15
N ALA A 315 3.78 -7.98 -6.06
CA ALA A 315 2.79 -7.13 -5.42
C ALA A 315 3.40 -5.88 -4.81
N CYS A 316 2.61 -4.81 -4.68
CA CYS A 316 3.06 -3.62 -3.99
C CYS A 316 1.97 -2.84 -3.28
N ASP A 317 2.37 -2.15 -2.23
CA ASP A 317 1.57 -1.14 -1.53
C ASP A 317 2.46 0.01 -1.05
N ILE A 318 1.85 1.18 -0.92
CA ILE A 318 2.48 2.33 -0.24
C ILE A 318 2.32 2.21 1.27
N ASN A 319 1.26 1.55 1.75
CA ASN A 319 0.96 1.38 3.15
C ASN A 319 1.81 0.27 3.76
N LEU A 320 2.67 0.61 4.74
CA LEU A 320 3.51 -0.38 5.40
C LEU A 320 2.69 -1.45 6.15
N GLY A 321 1.56 -1.09 6.75
CA GLY A 321 0.65 -2.04 7.38
C GLY A 321 0.10 -3.08 6.40
N ALA A 322 -0.13 -2.70 5.13
CA ALA A 322 -0.48 -3.64 4.06
C ALA A 322 0.68 -4.59 3.75
N ILE A 323 1.90 -4.06 3.64
CA ILE A 323 3.12 -4.85 3.43
C ILE A 323 3.32 -5.84 4.58
N GLN A 324 3.26 -5.39 5.83
CA GLN A 324 3.42 -6.24 7.01
C GLN A 324 2.34 -7.33 7.10
N THR A 325 1.07 -6.96 6.87
CA THR A 325 -0.07 -7.90 6.84
C THR A 325 0.14 -8.96 5.76
N THR A 326 0.54 -8.54 4.56
CA THR A 326 0.79 -9.41 3.41
C THR A 326 2.00 -10.31 3.65
N THR A 327 3.12 -9.78 4.14
CA THR A 327 4.32 -10.54 4.53
C THR A 327 3.99 -11.64 5.54
N LYS A 328 3.26 -11.30 6.61
CA LYS A 328 2.83 -12.27 7.64
C LYS A 328 1.98 -13.39 7.04
N ARG A 329 0.99 -13.03 6.23
CA ARG A 329 0.08 -13.98 5.56
C ARG A 329 0.84 -14.92 4.62
N LEU A 330 1.72 -14.38 3.77
CA LEU A 330 2.48 -15.16 2.80
C LEU A 330 3.48 -16.11 3.45
N ASN A 331 4.18 -15.66 4.50
CA ASN A 331 5.12 -16.51 5.21
C ASN A 331 4.44 -17.72 5.83
N GLN A 332 3.26 -17.54 6.44
CA GLN A 332 2.45 -18.63 6.98
C GLN A 332 2.04 -19.64 5.90
N ILE A 333 1.60 -19.17 4.73
CA ILE A 333 1.23 -20.04 3.61
C ILE A 333 2.43 -20.85 3.12
N ILE A 334 3.59 -20.20 2.96
CA ILE A 334 4.81 -20.87 2.50
C ILE A 334 5.26 -21.93 3.51
N ASP A 335 5.27 -21.62 4.81
CA ASP A 335 5.61 -22.58 5.86
C ASP A 335 4.71 -23.81 5.83
N GLU A 336 3.41 -23.63 5.61
CA GLU A 336 2.46 -24.73 5.47
C GLU A 336 2.71 -25.57 4.21
N GLN A 337 2.99 -24.93 3.08
CA GLN A 337 3.27 -25.64 1.83
C GLN A 337 4.60 -26.41 1.91
N GLN A 338 5.63 -25.85 2.52
CA GLN A 338 6.91 -26.53 2.74
C GLN A 338 6.76 -27.76 3.64
N LYS A 339 5.93 -27.69 4.69
CA LYS A 339 5.62 -28.85 5.54
C LYS A 339 4.92 -29.97 4.78
N LYS A 340 4.07 -29.63 3.80
CA LYS A 340 3.37 -30.60 2.93
C LYS A 340 4.30 -31.30 1.93
N LYS A 341 5.49 -30.75 1.66
CA LYS A 341 6.51 -31.29 0.73
C LYS A 341 5.96 -31.62 -0.66
N ASP A 342 5.12 -30.74 -1.20
CA ASP A 342 4.62 -30.91 -2.57
C ASP A 342 5.77 -30.74 -3.57
N LYS A 343 6.26 -31.84 -4.14
CA LYS A 343 7.36 -31.82 -5.11
C LYS A 343 6.94 -31.33 -6.50
N ASN A 344 5.64 -31.18 -6.75
CA ASN A 344 5.10 -30.83 -8.05
C ASN A 344 4.70 -29.36 -8.16
N LEU A 345 4.78 -28.59 -7.05
CA LEU A 345 4.47 -27.17 -7.08
C LEU A 345 5.44 -26.44 -8.03
N LYS A 346 4.91 -25.80 -9.07
CA LYS A 346 5.71 -24.96 -10.01
C LYS A 346 5.98 -23.56 -9.48
N GLY A 347 5.25 -23.16 -8.44
CA GLY A 347 5.44 -21.91 -7.72
C GLY A 347 6.74 -21.88 -6.91
N LEU A 348 7.00 -20.74 -6.27
CA LEU A 348 8.19 -20.53 -5.46
C LEU A 348 7.87 -20.64 -3.96
N TYR A 349 8.80 -21.19 -3.19
CA TYR A 349 8.73 -21.27 -1.72
C TYR A 349 9.48 -20.14 -1.03
N ALA A 350 9.70 -19.03 -1.73
CA ALA A 350 10.48 -17.91 -1.21
C ALA A 350 10.02 -16.59 -1.82
N PHE A 351 10.11 -15.52 -1.04
CA PHE A 351 9.84 -14.17 -1.50
C PHE A 351 10.78 -13.15 -0.85
N LYS A 352 10.92 -12.00 -1.51
CA LYS A 352 11.65 -10.85 -0.99
C LYS A 352 10.71 -9.69 -0.70
N VAL A 353 11.01 -8.93 0.35
CA VAL A 353 10.46 -7.59 0.54
C VAL A 353 11.50 -6.59 0.06
N LEU A 354 11.08 -5.73 -0.86
CA LEU A 354 11.92 -4.70 -1.45
C LEU A 354 11.34 -3.33 -1.16
N ASN A 355 12.18 -2.32 -0.99
CA ASN A 355 11.77 -0.93 -0.94
C ASN A 355 12.12 -0.25 -2.27
N VAL A 356 11.19 0.50 -2.85
CA VAL A 356 11.47 1.33 -4.03
C VAL A 356 11.47 2.78 -3.58
N ASN A 357 12.60 3.47 -3.80
CA ASN A 357 12.86 4.84 -3.35
C ASN A 357 13.01 4.98 -1.80
N ASP A 358 13.47 6.14 -1.34
CA ASP A 358 13.78 6.39 0.08
C ASP A 358 12.54 6.93 0.82
N TYR A 359 11.51 6.10 0.97
CA TYR A 359 10.27 6.41 1.71
C TYR A 359 10.39 6.35 3.24
N ASP A 360 11.60 6.39 3.80
CA ASP A 360 11.83 6.36 5.26
C ASP A 360 11.23 7.57 6.00
N VAL A 361 10.63 8.52 5.29
CA VAL A 361 10.27 9.81 5.84
C VAL A 361 8.76 9.99 6.10
N PHE A 362 7.83 9.49 5.26
CA PHE A 362 6.39 9.80 5.44
C PHE A 362 5.41 8.69 4.99
N LYS A 363 4.87 7.92 5.95
CA LYS A 363 3.98 6.76 5.74
C LYS A 363 2.48 7.09 5.57
N ASN A 364 2.06 8.33 5.85
CA ASN A 364 0.69 8.80 5.68
C ASN A 364 0.74 10.32 5.43
N GLU A 365 0.18 10.81 4.33
CA GLU A 365 0.32 12.23 3.92
C GLU A 365 -0.31 13.21 4.92
N LEU A 366 -1.46 12.86 5.51
CA LEU A 366 -2.13 13.67 6.51
C LEU A 366 -1.37 13.67 7.83
N GLU A 367 -0.92 12.51 8.29
CA GLU A 367 -0.13 12.39 9.52
C GLU A 367 1.23 13.10 9.36
N ALA A 368 1.87 12.91 8.21
CA ALA A 368 3.11 13.57 7.85
C ALA A 368 2.97 15.10 7.85
N LYS A 369 1.87 15.59 7.28
CA LYS A 369 1.51 17.00 7.28
C LYS A 369 1.23 17.53 8.68
N GLU A 370 0.45 16.82 9.48
CA GLU A 370 0.17 17.19 10.88
C GLU A 370 1.45 17.23 11.72
N ILE A 371 2.31 16.22 11.59
CA ILE A 371 3.62 16.17 12.27
C ILE A 371 4.50 17.33 11.85
N VAL A 372 4.62 17.60 10.54
CA VAL A 372 5.44 18.70 10.04
C VAL A 372 4.89 20.05 10.51
N MET A 373 3.57 20.23 10.54
CA MET A 373 2.94 21.42 11.11
C MET A 373 3.28 21.57 12.60
N GLU A 374 3.13 20.52 13.42
CA GLU A 374 3.46 20.56 14.84
C GLU A 374 4.95 20.87 15.07
N MET A 375 5.85 20.26 14.28
CA MET A 375 7.30 20.46 14.37
C MET A 375 7.70 21.91 14.12
N TYR A 376 7.07 22.56 13.15
CA TYR A 376 7.33 23.96 12.85
C TYR A 376 6.61 24.91 13.80
N GLY A 377 5.78 24.41 14.73
CA GLY A 377 4.96 25.23 15.61
C GLY A 377 3.82 25.93 14.87
N VAL A 378 3.34 25.32 13.77
CA VAL A 378 2.25 25.87 12.96
C VAL A 378 0.94 25.69 13.71
N GLU A 379 0.21 26.78 13.89
CA GLU A 379 -1.14 26.77 14.47
C GLU A 379 -2.16 26.42 13.37
N PRO A 380 -2.86 25.27 13.46
CA PRO A 380 -3.68 24.78 12.36
C PRO A 380 -4.96 25.61 12.15
N ILE A 381 -5.32 25.87 10.89
CA ILE A 381 -6.60 26.49 10.50
C ILE A 381 -7.51 25.43 9.89
N LYS A 382 -8.70 25.26 10.46
CA LYS A 382 -9.70 24.34 9.91
C LYS A 382 -10.47 24.98 8.76
N ARG A 383 -10.82 24.18 7.76
CA ARG A 383 -11.67 24.57 6.60
C ARG A 383 -11.10 25.74 5.79
N SER A 384 -9.78 25.79 5.66
CA SER A 384 -9.04 26.76 4.86
C SER A 384 -8.19 26.02 3.82
N TYR A 385 -7.82 26.70 2.74
CA TYR A 385 -6.79 26.20 1.83
C TYR A 385 -5.42 26.19 2.49
N PHE A 386 -5.12 27.20 3.32
CA PHE A 386 -3.92 27.22 4.14
C PHE A 386 -4.12 26.35 5.36
N ASP A 387 -3.10 25.57 5.68
CA ASP A 387 -3.18 24.51 6.67
C ASP A 387 -2.97 25.05 8.09
N GLY A 388 -2.34 26.21 8.22
CA GLY A 388 -2.18 26.91 9.48
C GLY A 388 -1.49 28.26 9.37
N VAL A 389 -1.02 28.78 10.50
CA VAL A 389 -0.27 30.03 10.63
C VAL A 389 1.01 29.77 11.39
N LEU A 390 2.11 30.37 10.92
CA LEU A 390 3.38 30.40 11.62
C LEU A 390 3.94 31.82 11.59
N ASP A 391 4.14 32.40 12.76
CA ASP A 391 4.47 33.82 12.93
C ASP A 391 3.43 34.68 12.18
N ASN A 392 3.88 35.50 11.23
CA ASN A 392 3.01 36.32 10.36
C ASN A 392 2.74 35.65 9.00
N ASN A 393 2.94 34.34 8.82
CA ASN A 393 2.75 33.68 7.54
C ASN A 393 1.61 32.66 7.58
N PHE A 394 0.76 32.67 6.56
CA PHE A 394 -0.08 31.52 6.27
C PHE A 394 0.78 30.36 5.79
N VAL A 395 0.52 29.17 6.29
CA VAL A 395 1.33 27.98 6.00
C VAL A 395 0.56 27.05 5.08
N LYS A 396 1.23 26.58 4.02
CA LYS A 396 0.78 25.47 3.19
C LYS A 396 1.79 24.34 3.27
N ALA A 397 1.43 23.24 3.90
CA ALA A 397 2.20 22.02 3.92
C ALA A 397 1.80 21.16 2.72
N MET A 398 2.77 20.95 1.84
CA MET A 398 2.61 20.21 0.58
C MET A 398 2.71 18.71 0.82
N PRO A 399 2.19 17.88 -0.10
CA PRO A 399 2.35 16.43 -0.03
C PRO A 399 3.84 16.07 0.09
N LEU A 400 4.20 15.32 1.13
CA LEU A 400 5.61 15.04 1.45
C LEU A 400 6.17 13.80 0.73
N ASN A 401 5.32 13.13 -0.05
CA ASN A 401 5.63 11.99 -0.90
C ASN A 401 6.08 12.39 -2.33
N ARG A 402 6.10 13.69 -2.66
CA ARG A 402 6.56 14.20 -3.96
C ARG A 402 7.27 15.54 -3.81
N VAL A 403 8.11 15.88 -4.80
CA VAL A 403 8.78 17.18 -4.86
C VAL A 403 7.83 18.29 -5.25
N LEU A 404 8.05 19.48 -4.70
CA LEU A 404 7.31 20.68 -5.07
C LEU A 404 7.58 21.06 -6.53
N ASN A 405 6.51 21.21 -7.32
CA ASN A 405 6.60 21.56 -8.74
C ASN A 405 5.93 22.93 -9.05
N LYS A 406 6.03 23.37 -10.32
CA LYS A 406 5.49 24.67 -10.76
C LYS A 406 3.97 24.78 -10.69
N MET A 407 3.23 23.68 -10.82
CA MET A 407 1.77 23.71 -10.74
C MET A 407 1.31 23.95 -9.31
N ASP A 408 2.00 23.36 -8.34
CA ASP A 408 1.75 23.61 -6.93
C ASP A 408 1.92 25.10 -6.60
N ILE A 409 3.00 25.71 -7.13
CA ILE A 409 3.20 27.17 -7.02
C ILE A 409 2.04 27.94 -7.65
N ARG A 410 1.61 27.58 -8.87
CA ARG A 410 0.45 28.25 -9.49
C ARG A 410 -0.82 28.12 -8.67
N ALA A 411 -1.07 26.95 -8.07
CA ALA A 411 -2.24 26.73 -7.23
C ALA A 411 -2.20 27.61 -5.98
N VAL A 412 -1.05 27.68 -5.31
CA VAL A 412 -0.85 28.54 -4.14
C VAL A 412 -1.01 30.02 -4.51
N LEU A 413 -0.37 30.49 -5.60
CA LEU A 413 -0.48 31.87 -6.05
C LEU A 413 -1.92 32.26 -6.41
N LYS A 414 -2.64 31.36 -7.09
CA LYS A 414 -4.06 31.58 -7.43
C LYS A 414 -4.93 31.71 -6.17
N GLU A 415 -4.66 30.90 -5.15
CA GLU A 415 -5.41 30.99 -3.91
C GLU A 415 -5.04 32.24 -3.09
N ILE A 416 -3.79 32.70 -3.15
CA ILE A 416 -3.38 34.01 -2.59
C ILE A 416 -4.17 35.13 -3.28
N GLU A 417 -4.22 35.16 -4.61
CA GLU A 417 -4.96 36.18 -5.36
C GLU A 417 -6.44 36.19 -4.99
N LYS A 418 -7.05 35.00 -4.88
CA LYS A 418 -8.46 34.85 -4.51
C LYS A 418 -8.77 35.33 -3.09
N ASN A 419 -7.84 35.14 -2.16
CA ASN A 419 -8.00 35.53 -0.76
C ASN A 419 -7.20 36.79 -0.41
N ILE A 420 -6.82 37.60 -1.40
CA ILE A 420 -5.92 38.74 -1.17
C ILE A 420 -6.46 39.74 -0.14
N SER A 421 -7.78 39.82 0.02
CA SER A 421 -8.46 40.65 1.02
C SER A 421 -8.24 40.20 2.47
N THR A 422 -7.76 38.98 2.71
CA THR A 422 -7.42 38.49 4.05
C THR A 422 -6.01 38.88 4.48
N PHE A 423 -5.22 39.49 3.60
CA PHE A 423 -3.87 39.98 3.87
C PHE A 423 -3.91 41.49 4.15
N ASN A 424 -3.20 41.93 5.19
CA ASN A 424 -3.11 43.33 5.59
C ASN A 424 -1.97 44.03 4.83
N VAL A 425 -2.23 45.25 4.35
CA VAL A 425 -1.22 46.02 3.62
C VAL A 425 -0.26 46.69 4.61
N LYS A 426 1.01 46.29 4.59
CA LYS A 426 2.08 46.87 5.41
C LYS A 426 2.55 48.22 4.86
N GLN A 427 2.79 48.30 3.56
CA GLN A 427 3.25 49.51 2.88
C GLN A 427 2.96 49.43 1.38
N LYS A 428 3.14 50.54 0.65
CA LYS A 428 3.16 50.54 -0.82
C LYS A 428 4.59 50.64 -1.33
N SER A 429 4.92 49.87 -2.35
CA SER A 429 6.23 49.90 -3.02
C SER A 429 6.46 51.25 -3.69
N LYS A 430 7.70 51.50 -4.16
CA LYS A 430 8.01 52.71 -4.94
C LYS A 430 7.24 52.78 -6.27
N SER A 431 6.72 51.67 -6.77
CA SER A 431 5.85 51.58 -7.96
C SER A 431 4.35 51.68 -7.62
N GLY A 432 3.98 51.82 -6.34
CA GLY A 432 2.59 51.94 -5.88
C GLY A 432 1.88 50.61 -5.58
N GLU A 433 2.59 49.49 -5.66
CA GLU A 433 2.05 48.15 -5.43
C GLU A 433 1.96 47.84 -3.93
N PRO A 434 0.88 47.23 -3.44
CA PRO A 434 0.75 46.87 -2.04
C PRO A 434 1.78 45.78 -1.66
N VAL A 435 2.46 46.00 -0.54
CA VAL A 435 3.32 45.02 0.14
C VAL A 435 2.60 44.62 1.41
N TYR A 436 2.38 43.33 1.58
CA TYR A 436 1.57 42.80 2.67
C TYR A 436 2.39 42.54 3.94
N GLU A 437 1.73 42.59 5.08
CA GLU A 437 2.31 42.26 6.38
C GLU A 437 2.49 40.75 6.53
N GLU A 438 1.47 40.00 6.12
CA GLU A 438 1.49 38.55 6.10
C GLU A 438 2.12 38.00 4.82
N GLY A 439 2.83 36.89 4.98
CA GLY A 439 3.37 36.10 3.86
C GLY A 439 2.69 34.75 3.73
N VAL A 440 3.18 33.94 2.79
CA VAL A 440 2.86 32.52 2.67
C VAL A 440 4.13 31.70 2.76
N LEU A 441 4.14 30.73 3.66
CA LEU A 441 5.20 29.73 3.80
C LEU A 441 4.73 28.40 3.23
N ILE A 442 5.40 27.93 2.19
CA ILE A 442 5.20 26.60 1.61
C ILE A 442 6.21 25.66 2.25
N ILE A 443 5.73 24.63 2.94
CA ILE A 443 6.58 23.57 3.49
C ILE A 443 6.51 22.36 2.56
N ALA A 444 7.64 21.88 2.06
CA ALA A 444 7.71 20.80 1.08
C ALA A 444 8.88 19.84 1.35
N SER A 445 8.80 18.63 0.79
CA SER A 445 9.85 17.59 0.84
C SER A 445 10.58 17.54 -0.51
N GLY A 446 11.57 18.42 -0.67
CA GLY A 446 12.25 18.61 -1.95
C GLY A 446 11.54 19.58 -2.90
N VAL A 447 12.33 20.20 -3.78
CA VAL A 447 11.88 21.24 -4.72
C VAL A 447 12.54 21.00 -6.08
N GLU A 448 11.78 21.06 -7.17
CA GLU A 448 12.34 21.02 -8.52
C GLU A 448 13.32 22.19 -8.76
N LEU A 449 14.38 21.96 -9.55
CA LEU A 449 15.51 22.89 -9.70
C LEU A 449 15.12 24.33 -10.07
N ASP A 450 14.06 24.50 -10.85
CA ASP A 450 13.64 25.79 -11.39
C ASP A 450 12.38 26.37 -10.73
N VAL A 451 11.84 25.70 -9.70
CA VAL A 451 10.62 26.16 -9.00
C VAL A 451 10.85 27.46 -8.24
N SER A 452 12.02 27.65 -7.63
CA SER A 452 12.33 28.91 -6.96
C SER A 452 12.41 30.10 -7.92
N ASP A 453 12.97 29.89 -9.11
CA ASP A 453 13.05 30.93 -10.15
C ASP A 453 11.68 31.18 -10.78
N PHE A 454 10.90 30.12 -10.98
CA PHE A 454 9.51 30.22 -11.43
C PHE A 454 8.65 31.01 -10.44
N LEU A 455 8.73 30.71 -9.13
CA LEU A 455 7.99 31.45 -8.10
C LEU A 455 8.34 32.94 -8.12
N LYS A 456 9.63 33.29 -8.22
CA LYS A 456 10.07 34.70 -8.31
C LYS A 456 9.50 35.41 -9.54
N LYS A 457 9.40 34.71 -10.67
CA LYS A 457 8.92 35.28 -11.93
C LYS A 457 7.39 35.44 -11.96
N GLU A 458 6.67 34.46 -11.42
CA GLU A 458 5.21 34.38 -11.55
C GLU A 458 4.47 35.03 -10.38
N ASN A 459 5.09 35.19 -9.22
CA ASN A 459 4.44 35.85 -8.09
C ASN A 459 4.26 37.35 -8.34
N LYS A 460 3.05 37.73 -8.75
CA LYS A 460 2.62 39.12 -8.97
C LYS A 460 1.67 39.63 -7.88
N THR A 461 1.50 38.87 -6.80
CA THR A 461 0.50 39.15 -5.77
C THR A 461 0.94 40.24 -4.78
N GLY A 462 2.24 40.53 -4.71
CA GLY A 462 2.83 41.40 -3.69
C GLY A 462 2.99 40.74 -2.31
N VAL A 463 2.38 39.56 -2.10
CA VAL A 463 2.56 38.74 -0.90
C VAL A 463 3.89 38.00 -0.99
N LYS A 464 4.67 38.05 0.09
CA LYS A 464 5.93 37.31 0.17
C LYS A 464 5.63 35.82 0.25
N VAL A 465 6.13 35.04 -0.70
CA VAL A 465 6.02 33.57 -0.68
C VAL A 465 7.41 32.98 -0.46
N GLU A 466 7.55 32.17 0.59
CA GLU A 466 8.77 31.44 0.92
C GLU A 466 8.55 29.94 0.78
N ILE A 467 9.57 29.23 0.31
CA ILE A 467 9.58 27.77 0.27
C ILE A 467 10.57 27.29 1.31
N ARG A 468 10.14 26.36 2.16
CA ARG A 468 10.96 25.68 3.14
C ARG A 468 10.99 24.19 2.82
N ASP A 469 12.16 23.75 2.38
CA ASP A 469 12.43 22.35 2.10
C ASP A 469 12.92 21.65 3.36
N ILE A 470 12.09 20.75 3.88
CA ILE A 470 12.37 19.99 5.11
C ILE A 470 13.59 19.08 4.98
N LEU A 471 14.00 18.72 3.76
CA LEU A 471 15.20 17.90 3.54
C LEU A 471 16.48 18.71 3.73
N THR A 472 16.40 20.03 3.56
CA THR A 472 17.56 20.94 3.65
C THR A 472 17.60 21.71 4.98
N ASP A 473 16.45 21.90 5.62
CA ASP A 473 16.30 22.61 6.88
C ASP A 473 16.66 21.72 8.08
N LYS A 474 17.96 21.64 8.39
CA LYS A 474 18.54 20.79 9.45
C LYS A 474 18.25 21.25 10.89
N LYS A 475 17.17 21.97 11.16
CA LYS A 475 16.77 22.31 12.54
C LYS A 475 15.98 21.15 13.16
N ASN A 476 16.64 20.37 14.01
CA ASN A 476 16.04 19.42 14.97
C ASN A 476 14.97 18.46 14.43
N LEU A 477 15.21 17.87 13.26
CA LEU A 477 14.44 16.71 12.81
C LEU A 477 14.87 15.47 13.61
N ILE A 478 14.37 15.33 14.83
CA ILE A 478 14.23 13.99 15.43
C ILE A 478 12.98 13.38 14.81
N PHE A 479 13.12 12.90 13.58
CA PHE A 479 12.17 11.97 12.98
C PHE A 479 11.97 10.84 13.98
N LYS A 480 10.70 10.58 14.35
CA LYS A 480 10.23 9.44 15.16
C LYS A 480 11.24 8.95 16.22
N LYS A 481 10.96 9.18 17.50
CA LYS A 481 11.57 8.31 18.51
C LYS A 481 11.14 6.87 18.17
N LYS A 482 12.09 6.09 17.65
CA LYS A 482 11.90 4.68 17.34
C LYS A 482 11.46 3.97 18.62
N PRO A 483 10.76 2.83 18.51
CA PRO A 483 10.56 1.98 19.66
C PRO A 483 11.90 1.71 20.35
N GLU A 484 11.86 1.50 21.66
CA GLU A 484 13.01 1.18 22.48
C GLU A 484 12.78 -0.21 23.08
N ALA A 485 13.79 -1.07 23.08
CA ALA A 485 13.69 -2.40 23.64
C ALA A 485 14.91 -2.73 24.51
N LYS A 486 14.71 -3.58 25.52
CA LYS A 486 15.78 -4.17 26.31
C LYS A 486 15.80 -5.66 26.09
N ILE A 487 16.83 -6.13 25.40
CA ILE A 487 16.96 -7.53 24.99
C ILE A 487 18.20 -8.13 25.64
N GLU A 488 18.03 -9.31 26.23
CA GLU A 488 19.12 -10.12 26.75
C GLU A 488 19.44 -11.26 25.77
N VAL A 489 20.64 -11.24 25.19
CA VAL A 489 21.11 -12.28 24.27
C VAL A 489 22.26 -13.05 24.92
N LYS A 490 22.12 -14.38 24.98
CA LYS A 490 23.13 -15.29 25.51
C LYS A 490 23.39 -16.42 24.51
N ALA A 491 24.65 -16.68 24.20
CA ALA A 491 25.04 -17.86 23.45
C ALA A 491 26.09 -18.68 24.21
N LYS A 492 25.90 -19.99 24.28
CA LYS A 492 26.86 -20.93 24.86
C LYS A 492 26.65 -22.33 24.28
N ASP A 493 27.74 -23.01 23.95
CA ASP A 493 27.74 -24.42 23.51
C ASP A 493 26.74 -24.68 22.37
N LYS A 494 26.85 -23.86 21.31
CA LYS A 494 25.98 -23.81 20.12
C LYS A 494 24.54 -23.38 20.38
N LYS A 495 24.14 -23.10 21.61
CA LYS A 495 22.77 -22.69 21.94
C LYS A 495 22.68 -21.18 22.13
N LEU A 496 21.74 -20.57 21.43
CA LEU A 496 21.33 -19.18 21.56
C LEU A 496 20.06 -19.09 22.41
N SER A 497 20.01 -18.08 23.27
CA SER A 497 18.82 -17.65 24.01
C SER A 497 18.66 -16.14 23.82
N VAL A 498 17.50 -15.72 23.36
CA VAL A 498 17.10 -14.32 23.21
C VAL A 498 15.89 -14.07 24.09
N GLU A 499 15.99 -13.13 25.04
CA GLU A 499 14.90 -12.77 25.95
C GLU A 499 14.61 -11.27 25.89
N LEU A 500 13.37 -10.93 25.55
CA LEU A 500 12.87 -9.56 25.59
C LEU A 500 12.42 -9.23 27.02
N LYS A 501 13.04 -8.22 27.63
CA LYS A 501 12.77 -7.79 29.02
C LYS A 501 11.80 -6.63 29.09
N GLU A 502 11.96 -5.67 28.20
CA GLU A 502 11.20 -4.42 28.16
C GLU A 502 11.03 -3.98 26.70
N PHE A 503 9.89 -3.35 26.38
CA PHE A 503 9.63 -2.72 25.08
C PHE A 503 8.78 -1.47 25.31
N TYR A 504 9.11 -0.39 24.61
CA TYR A 504 8.44 0.90 24.70
C TYR A 504 8.22 1.45 23.29
N SER A 505 6.97 1.79 22.95
CA SER A 505 6.64 2.44 21.67
C SER A 505 6.22 3.89 21.92
N PRO A 506 7.10 4.88 21.69
CA PRO A 506 6.82 6.29 21.97
C PRO A 506 5.58 6.84 21.23
N ILE A 507 5.39 6.44 19.98
CA ILE A 507 4.28 6.90 19.13
C ILE A 507 2.95 6.33 19.63
N LEU A 508 2.94 5.03 19.95
CA LEU A 508 1.77 4.38 20.53
C LEU A 508 1.35 5.02 21.84
N MET A 509 2.32 5.23 22.75
CA MET A 509 2.07 5.86 24.03
C MET A 509 1.51 7.28 23.87
N ARG A 510 2.04 8.05 22.92
CA ARG A 510 1.54 9.40 22.62
C ARG A 510 0.11 9.38 22.07
N LYS A 511 -0.23 8.44 21.17
CA LYS A 511 -1.60 8.28 20.66
C LYS A 511 -2.57 7.93 21.79
N LEU A 512 -2.19 6.99 22.66
CA LEU A 512 -2.98 6.63 23.85
C LEU A 512 -3.19 7.83 24.77
N GLU A 513 -2.15 8.63 25.03
CA GLU A 513 -2.27 9.86 25.83
C GLU A 513 -3.23 10.89 25.22
N LEU A 514 -3.21 11.07 23.89
CA LEU A 514 -4.09 12.01 23.18
C LEU A 514 -5.55 11.56 23.18
N GLU A 515 -5.82 10.27 22.99
CA GLU A 515 -7.18 9.72 23.09
C GLU A 515 -7.70 9.78 24.53
N ASN A 516 -6.84 9.45 25.50
CA ASN A 516 -7.15 9.59 26.92
C ASN A 516 -7.40 11.04 27.33
N GLY A 517 -6.67 12.00 26.77
CA GLY A 517 -6.89 13.43 27.01
C GLY A 517 -8.25 13.95 26.54
N LYS A 518 -8.93 13.22 25.64
CA LYS A 518 -10.30 13.55 25.20
C LYS A 518 -11.38 12.98 26.14
N VAL A 519 -11.05 12.00 26.98
CA VAL A 519 -12.02 11.26 27.82
C VAL A 519 -11.73 11.41 29.33
N LEU A 520 -10.50 11.75 29.73
CA LEU A 520 -10.02 11.79 31.11
C LEU A 520 -9.38 13.15 31.46
N LYS A 521 -9.33 13.46 32.76
CA LYS A 521 -8.62 14.65 33.29
C LYS A 521 -7.12 14.57 32.98
N LYS A 522 -6.49 15.74 32.77
CA LYS A 522 -5.08 15.97 32.34
C LYS A 522 -3.97 15.34 33.21
N ASP A 523 -4.31 14.58 34.25
CA ASP A 523 -3.39 14.08 35.29
C ASP A 523 -3.07 12.58 35.23
N ARG A 524 -3.58 11.83 34.22
CA ARG A 524 -3.26 10.40 34.05
C ARG A 524 -2.45 10.15 32.76
N GLN A 525 -1.20 9.68 32.92
CA GLN A 525 -0.41 9.13 31.81
C GLN A 525 -0.94 7.75 31.44
N ALA A 526 -1.05 7.46 30.14
CA ALA A 526 -1.33 6.11 29.65
C ALA A 526 -0.22 5.15 30.12
N LYS A 527 -0.59 3.98 30.66
CA LYS A 527 0.39 2.96 31.09
C LYS A 527 -0.02 1.59 30.60
N VAL A 528 0.83 0.99 29.78
CA VAL A 528 0.72 -0.42 29.38
C VAL A 528 1.36 -1.28 30.48
N ALA A 529 0.60 -2.20 31.06
CA ALA A 529 1.07 -3.00 32.21
C ALA A 529 2.03 -4.13 31.79
N ASP A 530 1.77 -4.78 30.66
CA ASP A 530 2.63 -5.79 30.06
C ASP A 530 3.00 -5.36 28.63
N PHE A 531 4.29 -5.14 28.38
CA PHE A 531 4.80 -4.68 27.08
C PHE A 531 4.49 -5.68 25.95
N LYS A 532 4.24 -6.96 26.24
CA LYS A 532 3.88 -7.95 25.22
C LYS A 532 2.56 -7.63 24.53
N GLN A 533 1.69 -6.87 25.19
CA GLN A 533 0.38 -6.46 24.68
C GLN A 533 0.46 -5.51 23.48
N ILE A 534 1.58 -4.79 23.36
CA ILE A 534 1.80 -3.77 22.32
C ILE A 534 2.73 -4.24 21.20
N ILE A 535 3.16 -5.50 21.22
CA ILE A 535 4.00 -6.10 20.19
C ILE A 535 3.13 -6.97 19.28
N ASP A 536 3.18 -6.69 17.97
CA ASP A 536 2.48 -7.50 16.97
C ASP A 536 3.27 -8.74 16.58
N SER A 537 4.59 -8.59 16.41
CA SER A 537 5.49 -9.68 16.02
C SER A 537 6.93 -9.48 16.46
N VAL A 538 7.64 -10.60 16.61
CA VAL A 538 9.10 -10.65 16.83
C VAL A 538 9.71 -11.55 15.77
N ALA A 539 10.80 -11.09 15.15
CA ALA A 539 11.58 -11.86 14.21
C ALA A 539 13.06 -11.81 14.60
N ILE A 540 13.77 -12.93 14.50
CA ILE A 540 15.18 -13.04 14.86
C ILE A 540 15.92 -13.69 13.71
N ASP A 541 16.89 -12.95 13.17
CA ASP A 541 17.93 -13.46 12.28
C ASP A 541 19.12 -13.88 13.17
N VAL A 542 19.47 -15.16 13.14
CA VAL A 542 20.52 -15.70 14.01
C VAL A 542 21.92 -15.56 13.43
N ASP A 543 22.06 -15.16 12.16
CA ASP A 543 23.35 -14.98 11.49
C ASP A 543 23.29 -13.85 10.45
N TYR A 544 22.92 -12.66 10.94
CA TYR A 544 22.70 -11.47 10.14
C TYR A 544 23.99 -11.01 9.46
N ASN A 545 23.95 -10.92 8.13
CA ASN A 545 25.12 -10.59 7.30
C ASN A 545 25.40 -9.08 7.19
N GLY A 546 24.66 -8.23 7.91
CA GLY A 546 24.80 -6.78 7.87
C GLY A 546 24.09 -6.08 6.70
N LYS A 547 23.45 -6.83 5.79
CA LYS A 547 22.80 -6.28 4.59
C LYS A 547 21.34 -6.64 4.49
N LEU A 548 20.98 -7.90 4.72
CA LEU A 548 19.64 -8.41 4.45
C LEU A 548 19.13 -9.22 5.62
N PHE A 549 17.98 -8.81 6.14
CA PHE A 549 17.37 -9.46 7.30
C PHE A 549 16.61 -10.70 6.87
N ASN A 550 16.89 -11.81 7.56
CA ASN A 550 16.27 -13.09 7.25
C ASN A 550 16.00 -13.85 8.56
N ALA A 551 14.73 -14.02 8.90
CA ALA A 551 14.34 -14.53 10.21
C ALA A 551 14.33 -16.08 10.26
N GLU A 552 15.14 -16.69 11.14
CA GLU A 552 15.02 -18.12 11.48
C GLU A 552 14.01 -18.37 12.60
N VAL A 553 13.82 -17.40 13.48
CA VAL A 553 12.78 -17.45 14.51
C VAL A 553 11.78 -16.36 14.24
N MET A 554 10.51 -16.74 14.10
CA MET A 554 9.41 -15.80 13.95
C MET A 554 8.32 -16.13 14.96
N ASP A 555 7.92 -15.14 15.74
CA ASP A 555 6.83 -15.22 16.70
C ASP A 555 5.68 -14.33 16.23
N LEU A 556 4.65 -14.99 15.70
CA LEU A 556 3.49 -14.38 15.09
C LEU A 556 2.23 -14.83 15.86
N PRO A 557 2.01 -14.31 17.08
CA PRO A 557 0.90 -14.72 17.90
C PRO A 557 -0.44 -14.40 17.22
N THR A 558 -1.43 -15.27 17.41
CA THR A 558 -2.82 -15.00 17.02
C THR A 558 -3.39 -13.84 17.86
N LYS A 559 -4.55 -13.29 17.47
CA LYS A 559 -5.15 -12.14 18.19
C LYS A 559 -5.35 -12.34 19.69
N LYS A 560 -5.58 -13.58 20.11
CA LYS A 560 -5.83 -13.93 21.53
C LYS A 560 -4.55 -14.24 22.29
N GLU A 561 -3.41 -14.32 21.60
CA GLU A 561 -2.14 -14.71 22.15
C GLU A 561 -1.19 -13.51 22.20
N LEU A 562 -0.26 -13.58 23.16
CA LEU A 562 0.85 -12.65 23.29
C LEU A 562 2.13 -13.32 22.77
N ILE A 563 3.14 -12.51 22.45
CA ILE A 563 4.47 -13.03 22.12
C ILE A 563 5.06 -13.83 23.29
N LYS A 564 5.91 -14.81 22.97
CA LYS A 564 6.61 -15.67 23.94
C LYS A 564 7.62 -14.89 24.77
N ALA A 565 8.24 -13.87 24.17
CA ALA A 565 9.33 -13.05 24.72
C ALA A 565 10.63 -13.80 25.08
N LYS A 566 10.66 -15.13 24.96
CA LYS A 566 11.85 -15.96 25.10
C LYS A 566 11.96 -16.90 23.91
N TYR A 567 13.12 -16.89 23.28
CA TYR A 567 13.40 -17.61 22.05
C TYR A 567 14.72 -18.35 22.17
N GLY A 568 14.79 -19.55 21.58
CA GLY A 568 15.98 -20.38 21.57
C GLY A 568 16.32 -20.84 20.16
N TRP A 569 17.61 -21.00 19.89
CA TRP A 569 18.12 -21.54 18.64
C TRP A 569 19.36 -22.40 18.88
N GLU A 570 19.63 -23.38 18.00
CA GLU A 570 20.83 -24.21 18.06
C GLU A 570 21.61 -24.11 16.74
N TYR A 571 22.86 -23.64 16.82
CA TYR A 571 23.75 -23.49 15.68
C TYR A 571 24.32 -24.84 15.24
N PRO A 572 24.50 -25.05 13.92
CA PRO A 572 25.13 -26.28 13.42
C PRO A 572 26.61 -26.39 13.83
N LYS A 573 27.32 -25.26 13.90
CA LYS A 573 28.76 -25.18 14.22
C LYS A 573 29.00 -24.19 15.36
N LYS A 574 30.12 -24.36 16.07
CA LYS A 574 30.59 -23.33 17.01
C LYS A 574 31.20 -22.19 16.20
N GLY A 575 30.98 -20.97 16.63
CA GLY A 575 31.39 -19.81 15.85
C GLY A 575 30.99 -18.47 16.45
N LYS A 576 31.43 -17.42 15.78
CA LYS A 576 30.93 -16.06 16.00
C LYS A 576 29.77 -15.82 15.05
N TYR A 577 28.68 -15.31 15.60
CA TYR A 577 27.45 -15.04 14.88
C TYR A 577 26.97 -13.63 15.21
N THR A 578 26.26 -13.02 14.29
CA THR A 578 25.57 -11.73 14.53
C THR A 578 24.09 -12.01 14.60
N VAL A 579 23.48 -11.82 15.77
CA VAL A 579 22.04 -12.00 15.95
C VAL A 579 21.37 -10.66 15.73
N ALA A 580 20.44 -10.54 14.79
CA ALA A 580 19.59 -9.36 14.65
C ALA A 580 18.18 -9.66 15.16
N VAL A 581 17.64 -8.75 15.96
CA VAL A 581 16.28 -8.84 16.49
C VAL A 581 15.46 -7.70 15.92
N LYS A 582 14.36 -8.05 15.24
CA LYS A 582 13.35 -7.13 14.74
C LYS A 582 12.07 -7.30 15.57
N ILE A 583 11.54 -6.20 16.09
CA ILE A 583 10.26 -6.18 16.83
C ILE A 583 9.34 -5.19 16.13
N VAL A 584 8.12 -5.60 15.84
CA VAL A 584 7.10 -4.73 15.24
C VAL A 584 5.97 -4.54 16.25
N ASP A 585 5.65 -3.28 16.54
CA ASP A 585 4.54 -2.95 17.44
C ASP A 585 3.16 -3.03 16.75
N VAL A 586 2.10 -2.84 17.52
CA VAL A 586 0.72 -2.87 16.99
C VAL A 586 0.37 -1.75 15.99
N LEU A 587 1.20 -0.70 15.90
CA LEU A 587 1.11 0.37 14.89
C LEU A 587 2.04 0.13 13.69
N GLY A 588 2.75 -1.00 13.65
CA GLY A 588 3.70 -1.30 12.58
C GLY A 588 5.02 -0.54 12.69
N GLU A 589 5.33 0.09 13.83
CA GLU A 589 6.64 0.68 14.08
C GLU A 589 7.67 -0.39 14.41
N GLU A 590 8.88 -0.21 13.88
CA GLU A 590 9.91 -1.25 13.89
C GLU A 590 11.08 -0.87 14.81
N TYR A 591 11.43 -1.80 15.69
CA TYR A 591 12.69 -1.86 16.40
C TYR A 591 13.65 -2.80 15.67
N PHE A 592 14.93 -2.43 15.61
CA PHE A 592 15.98 -3.28 15.05
C PHE A 592 17.28 -3.09 15.84
N GLU A 593 17.86 -4.19 16.32
CA GLU A 593 19.16 -4.19 17.01
C GLU A 593 19.94 -5.47 16.69
N THR A 594 21.28 -5.36 16.66
CA THR A 594 22.19 -6.47 16.41
C THR A 594 23.08 -6.76 17.61
N PHE A 595 23.35 -8.04 17.86
CA PHE A 595 24.16 -8.54 18.97
C PHE A 595 25.24 -9.49 18.44
N GLU A 596 26.50 -9.21 18.75
CA GLU A 596 27.57 -10.17 18.49
C GLU A 596 27.58 -11.26 19.57
N VAL A 597 27.56 -12.52 19.14
CA VAL A 597 27.58 -13.67 20.06
C VAL A 597 28.64 -14.69 19.66
N SER A 598 29.14 -15.43 20.64
CA SER A 598 30.01 -16.58 20.42
C SER A 598 29.32 -17.83 20.96
N ALA A 599 28.93 -18.73 20.07
CA ALA A 599 28.16 -19.94 20.38
C ALA A 599 29.01 -21.20 20.28
#